data_AF-A0A1V6PIU3-F1
#
_entry.id   AF-A0A1V6PIU3-F1
#
_cell.length_a   1.000
_cell.length_b   1.000
_cell.length_c   1.000
_cell.angle_alpha   90.00
_cell.angle_beta   90.00
_cell.angle_gamma   90.00
#
_symmetry.space_group_name_H-M   'P 1'
#
loop_
_entity.id
_entity.type
_entity.pdbx_description
1 polymer ?
#
loop_
_entity_poly.entity_id
_entity_poly.type
_entity_poly.pdbx_seq_one_letter_code
_entity_poly.pdbx_strand_id
1 'polypeptide(L)'
;MESAAAHITVQDHVIRCHQLLRRLLALQPGTPKQPNPVIMPQDMPPMGGYAQVQYKRNLPARGFKPWQYMLGMHAIMVYGFYRYFQGVREQRELAREKIWSRLYIMPVLQAEEDRDQVRRYYADKAREKELLGEETKLYNSDRFVRPTFGYLPANATK
;
A
#
# COMPACT_ATOMS: atom_id res chain seq x y z
N MET A 1 129.96 -34.63 24.16
CA MET A 1 129.26 -34.63 22.85
C MET A 1 127.99 -35.47 22.92
N GLU A 2 127.12 -35.20 23.90
CA GLU A 2 125.96 -36.07 24.23
C GLU A 2 124.65 -35.26 24.38
N SER A 3 124.67 -33.96 24.02
CA SER A 3 123.53 -33.04 24.20
C SER A 3 122.78 -32.74 22.89
N ALA A 4 123.35 -33.03 21.72
CA ALA A 4 122.75 -32.66 20.43
C ALA A 4 121.75 -33.69 19.86
N ALA A 5 121.77 -34.95 20.31
CA ALA A 5 120.91 -36.00 19.79
C ALA A 5 119.47 -35.99 20.37
N ALA A 6 119.27 -35.40 21.56
CA ALA A 6 117.97 -35.33 22.21
C ALA A 6 117.06 -34.20 21.68
N HIS A 7 117.64 -33.15 21.08
CA HIS A 7 116.87 -32.02 20.54
C HIS A 7 116.21 -32.33 19.18
N ILE A 8 116.76 -33.28 18.41
CA ILE A 8 116.24 -33.60 17.06
C ILE A 8 115.04 -34.56 17.14
N THR A 9 115.01 -35.50 18.09
CA THR A 9 113.91 -36.49 18.24
C THR A 9 112.63 -35.90 18.83
N VAL A 10 112.72 -34.85 19.65
CA VAL A 10 111.54 -34.18 20.24
C VAL A 10 110.83 -33.30 19.21
N GLN A 11 111.57 -32.63 18.31
CA GLN A 11 111.00 -31.78 17.27
C GLN A 11 110.18 -32.59 16.24
N ASP A 12 110.65 -33.77 15.85
CA ASP A 12 109.96 -34.65 14.89
C ASP A 12 108.68 -35.28 15.45
N HIS A 13 108.65 -35.59 16.76
CA HIS A 13 107.46 -36.11 17.42
C HIS A 13 106.34 -35.06 17.53
N VAL A 14 106.68 -33.80 17.81
CA VAL A 14 105.71 -32.69 17.84
C VAL A 14 105.16 -32.41 16.44
N ILE A 15 106.01 -32.42 15.41
CA ILE A 15 105.57 -32.22 14.01
C ILE A 15 104.67 -33.38 13.55
N ARG A 16 105.01 -34.64 13.88
CA ARG A 16 104.21 -35.81 13.51
C ARG A 16 102.88 -35.86 14.28
N CYS A 17 102.85 -35.50 15.56
CA CYS A 17 101.61 -35.36 16.33
C CYS A 17 100.74 -34.22 15.80
N HIS A 18 101.32 -33.09 15.39
CA HIS A 18 100.56 -31.97 14.85
C HIS A 18 100.00 -32.26 13.43
N GLN A 19 100.72 -33.05 12.63
CA GLN A 19 100.25 -33.56 11.34
C GLN A 19 99.16 -34.63 11.50
N LEU A 20 99.27 -35.52 12.48
CA LEU A 20 98.24 -36.53 12.78
C LEU A 20 96.99 -35.91 13.40
N LEU A 21 97.14 -34.92 14.29
CA LEU A 21 96.02 -34.18 14.87
C LEU A 21 95.27 -33.40 13.78
N ARG A 22 96.00 -32.77 12.82
CA ARG A 22 95.37 -32.12 11.65
C ARG A 22 94.66 -33.12 10.74
N ARG A 23 95.20 -34.33 10.55
CA ARG A 23 94.52 -35.39 9.77
C ARG A 23 93.28 -35.95 10.46
N LEU A 24 93.30 -36.06 11.79
CA LEU A 24 92.15 -36.50 12.57
C LEU A 24 91.06 -35.42 12.65
N LEU A 25 91.43 -34.14 12.72
CA LEU A 25 90.46 -33.03 12.76
C LEU A 25 89.78 -32.75 11.40
N ALA A 26 90.33 -33.29 10.30
CA ALA A 26 89.75 -33.19 8.96
C ALA A 26 88.64 -34.23 8.68
N LEU A 27 88.45 -35.22 9.56
CA LEU A 27 87.36 -36.18 9.48
C LEU A 27 86.22 -35.76 10.43
N GLN A 28 85.56 -34.65 10.14
CA GLN A 28 84.26 -34.36 10.75
C GLN A 28 83.18 -35.22 10.07
N PRO A 29 82.42 -36.06 10.79
CA PRO A 29 81.30 -36.76 10.20
C PRO A 29 80.21 -35.72 9.84
N GLY A 30 79.80 -35.70 8.57
CA GLY A 30 78.70 -34.86 8.10
C GLY A 30 77.40 -35.19 8.82
N THR A 31 76.63 -34.17 9.20
CA THR A 31 75.34 -34.32 9.88
C THR A 31 74.32 -35.07 9.02
N PRO A 32 73.48 -35.95 9.57
CA PRO A 32 72.46 -36.64 8.79
C PRO A 32 71.46 -35.64 8.20
N LYS A 33 71.20 -35.71 6.88
CA LYS A 33 70.13 -34.93 6.24
C LYS A 33 68.78 -35.40 6.79
N GLN A 34 68.02 -34.48 7.39
CA GLN A 34 66.67 -34.76 7.87
C GLN A 34 65.75 -35.09 6.67
N PRO A 35 64.73 -35.97 6.83
CA PRO A 35 63.77 -36.24 5.78
C PRO A 35 63.02 -34.95 5.44
N ASN A 36 62.89 -34.67 4.14
CA ASN A 36 62.18 -33.47 3.68
C ASN A 36 60.74 -33.50 4.23
N PRO A 37 60.27 -32.41 4.86
CA PRO A 37 58.89 -32.35 5.31
C PRO A 37 57.95 -32.48 4.09
N VAL A 38 56.88 -33.26 4.23
CA VAL A 38 55.85 -33.36 3.19
C VAL A 38 55.16 -32.00 3.12
N ILE A 39 55.49 -31.21 2.10
CA ILE A 39 54.90 -29.90 1.85
C ILE A 39 53.54 -30.14 1.21
N MET A 40 52.46 -29.96 1.97
CA MET A 40 51.14 -29.79 1.37
C MET A 40 51.14 -28.42 0.68
N PRO A 41 50.90 -28.34 -0.64
CA PRO A 41 50.80 -27.06 -1.31
C PRO A 41 49.63 -26.29 -0.69
N GLN A 42 49.97 -25.20 0.02
CA GLN A 42 48.98 -24.32 0.62
C GLN A 42 48.20 -23.67 -0.52
N ASP A 43 46.91 -23.99 -0.61
CA ASP A 43 46.04 -23.38 -1.62
C ASP A 43 45.93 -21.89 -1.31
N MET A 44 46.37 -21.10 -2.27
CA MET A 44 46.46 -19.65 -2.15
C MET A 44 45.51 -19.02 -3.16
N PRO A 45 44.87 -17.89 -2.83
CA PRO A 45 44.04 -17.19 -3.79
C PRO A 45 44.89 -16.81 -5.02
N PRO A 46 44.31 -16.82 -6.23
CA PRO A 46 45.05 -16.48 -7.43
C PRO A 46 45.69 -15.10 -7.29
N MET A 47 46.88 -14.88 -7.87
CA MET A 47 47.63 -13.62 -7.69
C MET A 47 46.86 -12.35 -8.15
N GLY A 48 45.76 -12.51 -8.88
CA GLY A 48 44.84 -11.43 -9.29
C GLY A 48 43.54 -11.31 -8.50
N GLY A 49 43.33 -12.12 -7.45
CA GLY A 49 42.10 -12.14 -6.64
C GLY A 49 40.88 -12.74 -7.36
N TYR A 50 39.77 -12.90 -6.63
CA TYR A 50 38.50 -13.37 -7.19
C TYR A 50 37.71 -12.21 -7.81
N ALA A 51 36.88 -12.53 -8.82
CA ALA A 51 35.92 -11.57 -9.35
C ALA A 51 35.00 -11.05 -8.25
N GLN A 52 34.63 -9.76 -8.34
CA GLN A 52 33.77 -9.14 -7.35
C GLN A 52 32.39 -9.80 -7.35
N VAL A 53 32.08 -10.51 -6.27
CA VAL A 53 30.78 -11.14 -6.07
C VAL A 53 29.75 -10.05 -5.76
N GLN A 54 28.69 -9.98 -6.57
CA GLN A 54 27.58 -9.04 -6.36
C GLN A 54 26.70 -9.53 -5.21
N TYR A 55 26.94 -9.01 -4.01
CA TYR A 55 26.17 -9.32 -2.81
C TYR A 55 24.90 -8.46 -2.67
N LYS A 56 24.76 -7.41 -3.49
CA LYS A 56 23.62 -6.48 -3.46
C LYS A 56 22.50 -6.97 -4.36
N ARG A 57 21.26 -6.84 -3.87
CA ARG A 57 20.06 -7.20 -4.61
C ARG A 57 19.74 -6.14 -5.69
N ASN A 58 20.09 -6.40 -6.95
CA ASN A 58 19.85 -5.48 -8.06
C ASN A 58 18.41 -5.60 -8.62
N LEU A 59 17.43 -4.99 -7.94
CA LEU A 59 16.07 -4.87 -8.48
C LEU A 59 15.88 -3.50 -9.12
N PRO A 60 15.59 -3.43 -10.44
CA PRO A 60 15.25 -2.17 -11.07
C PRO A 60 13.89 -1.67 -10.54
N ALA A 61 13.81 -0.38 -10.19
CA ALA A 61 12.54 0.26 -9.86
C ALA A 61 11.69 0.38 -11.15
N ARG A 62 10.77 -0.58 -11.34
CA ARG A 62 9.84 -0.60 -12.49
C ARG A 62 8.57 0.16 -12.14
N GLY A 63 8.14 1.07 -13.03
CA GLY A 63 6.87 1.80 -12.94
C GLY A 63 7.00 3.32 -13.01
N PHE A 64 5.85 3.99 -13.01
CA PHE A 64 5.76 5.45 -12.94
C PHE A 64 6.01 5.96 -11.51
N LYS A 65 6.51 7.19 -11.39
CA LYS A 65 6.66 7.87 -10.10
C LYS A 65 5.27 8.08 -9.46
N PRO A 66 5.13 8.02 -8.12
CA PRO A 66 3.83 8.16 -7.43
C PRO A 66 3.00 9.38 -7.85
N TRP A 67 3.67 10.51 -8.08
CA TRP A 67 3.04 11.75 -8.54
C TRP A 67 2.32 11.62 -9.91
N GLN A 68 2.85 10.79 -10.82
CA GLN A 68 2.26 10.59 -12.14
C GLN A 68 0.91 9.89 -12.06
N TYR A 69 0.75 8.94 -11.13
CA TYR A 69 -0.55 8.31 -10.86
C TYR A 69 -1.54 9.29 -10.27
N MET A 70 -1.09 10.17 -9.37
CA MET A 70 -1.95 11.21 -8.81
C MET A 70 -2.45 12.15 -9.90
N LEU A 71 -1.57 12.62 -10.78
CA LEU A 71 -1.99 13.45 -11.92
C LEU A 71 -2.95 12.72 -12.86
N GLY A 72 -2.67 11.46 -13.21
CA GLY A 72 -3.54 10.67 -14.06
C GLY A 72 -4.94 10.49 -13.47
N MET A 73 -5.03 10.15 -12.19
CA MET A 73 -6.31 10.02 -11.48
C MET A 73 -7.08 11.36 -11.47
N HIS A 74 -6.42 12.46 -11.11
CA HIS A 74 -7.09 13.75 -11.05
C HIS A 74 -7.55 14.24 -12.43
N ALA A 75 -6.78 13.98 -13.48
CA ALA A 75 -7.18 14.32 -14.85
C ALA A 75 -8.47 13.58 -15.27
N ILE A 76 -8.56 12.28 -14.96
CA ILE A 76 -9.76 11.47 -15.22
C ILE A 76 -10.95 12.01 -14.42
N MET A 77 -10.75 12.33 -13.14
CA MET A 77 -11.82 12.87 -12.29
C MET A 77 -12.34 14.21 -12.82
N VAL A 78 -11.44 15.15 -13.14
CA VAL A 78 -11.81 16.47 -13.69
C VAL A 78 -12.61 16.32 -14.99
N TYR A 79 -12.18 15.42 -15.88
CA TYR A 79 -12.90 15.15 -17.11
C TYR A 79 -14.28 14.50 -16.85
N GLY A 80 -14.35 13.55 -15.92
CA GLY A 80 -15.60 12.91 -15.50
C GLY A 80 -16.62 13.93 -14.98
N PHE A 81 -16.18 14.82 -14.08
CA PHE A 81 -17.02 15.90 -13.57
C PHE A 81 -17.48 16.86 -14.68
N TYR A 82 -16.60 17.22 -15.61
CA TYR A 82 -16.96 18.07 -16.76
C TYR A 82 -18.09 17.46 -17.62
N ARG A 83 -18.05 16.15 -17.89
CA ARG A 83 -19.11 15.45 -18.64
C ARG A 83 -20.39 15.32 -17.81
N TYR A 84 -20.27 15.04 -16.52
CA TYR A 84 -21.41 14.98 -15.60
C TYR A 84 -22.18 16.31 -15.54
N PHE A 85 -21.47 17.45 -15.44
CA PHE A 85 -22.11 18.77 -15.40
C PHE A 85 -22.94 19.08 -16.65
N GLN A 86 -22.54 18.57 -17.82
CA GLN A 86 -23.33 18.70 -19.04
C GLN A 86 -24.65 17.92 -18.94
N GLY A 87 -24.61 16.67 -18.45
CA GLY A 87 -25.82 15.87 -18.24
C GLY A 87 -26.76 16.45 -17.18
N VAL A 88 -26.23 17.03 -16.10
CA VAL A 88 -27.06 17.69 -15.07
C VAL A 88 -27.82 18.89 -15.64
N ARG A 89 -27.24 19.63 -16.59
CA ARG A 89 -27.93 20.74 -17.25
C ARG A 89 -29.13 20.24 -18.05
N GLU A 90 -28.97 19.16 -18.80
CA GLU A 90 -30.07 18.54 -19.56
C GLU A 90 -31.18 18.03 -18.62
N GLN A 91 -30.82 17.35 -17.53
CA GLN A 91 -31.78 16.88 -16.53
C GLN A 91 -32.57 18.03 -15.88
N ARG A 92 -31.94 19.20 -15.67
CA ARG A 92 -32.63 20.39 -15.14
C ARG A 92 -33.64 20.96 -16.13
N GLU A 93 -33.35 20.93 -17.43
CA GLU A 93 -34.30 21.35 -18.46
C GLU A 93 -35.49 20.39 -18.54
N LEU A 94 -35.25 19.07 -18.54
CA LEU A 94 -36.32 18.07 -18.47
C LEU A 94 -37.18 18.20 -17.20
N ALA A 95 -36.55 18.44 -16.05
CA ALA A 95 -37.26 18.67 -14.80
C ALA A 95 -38.09 19.96 -14.84
N ARG A 96 -37.57 21.01 -15.49
CA ARG A 96 -38.30 22.26 -15.72
C ARG A 96 -39.53 21.98 -16.57
N GLU A 97 -39.38 21.32 -17.72
CA GLU A 97 -40.51 20.94 -18.60
C GLU A 97 -41.58 20.15 -17.84
N LYS A 98 -41.18 19.19 -17.01
CA LYS A 98 -42.09 18.42 -16.14
C LYS A 98 -42.83 19.28 -15.12
N ILE A 99 -42.17 20.28 -14.53
CA ILE A 99 -42.80 21.20 -13.58
C ILE A 99 -43.79 22.11 -14.31
N TRP A 100 -43.41 22.63 -15.49
CA TRP A 100 -44.31 23.45 -16.30
C TRP A 100 -45.54 22.67 -16.73
N SER A 101 -45.40 21.44 -17.24
CA SER A 101 -46.54 20.61 -17.62
C SER A 101 -47.48 20.37 -16.43
N ARG A 102 -46.92 20.16 -15.23
CA ARG A 102 -47.70 20.02 -13.99
C ARG A 102 -48.44 21.31 -13.62
N LEU A 103 -47.80 22.47 -13.72
CA LEU A 103 -48.40 23.76 -13.37
C LEU A 103 -49.66 24.04 -14.22
N TYR A 104 -49.64 23.67 -15.50
CA TYR A 104 -50.78 23.86 -16.40
C TYR A 104 -51.99 22.96 -16.09
N ILE A 105 -51.76 21.73 -15.65
CA ILE A 105 -52.84 20.79 -15.29
C ILE A 105 -53.34 20.97 -13.84
N MET A 106 -52.50 21.53 -12.97
CA MET A 106 -52.82 21.77 -11.55
C MET A 106 -54.16 22.49 -11.31
N PRO A 107 -54.53 23.58 -12.02
CA PRO A 107 -55.80 24.25 -11.76
C PRO A 107 -57.02 23.38 -12.07
N VAL A 108 -56.97 22.52 -13.09
CA VAL A 108 -58.08 21.60 -13.39
C VAL A 108 -58.20 20.53 -12.31
N LEU A 109 -57.09 19.93 -11.89
CA LEU A 109 -57.08 18.92 -10.83
C LEU A 109 -57.55 19.52 -9.48
N GLN A 110 -57.12 20.74 -9.16
CA GLN A 110 -57.56 21.44 -7.96
C GLN A 110 -59.07 21.72 -8.02
N ALA A 111 -59.60 22.13 -9.18
CA ALA A 111 -61.03 22.36 -9.34
C ALA A 111 -61.85 21.08 -9.22
N GLU A 112 -61.34 19.94 -9.69
CA GLU A 112 -61.97 18.63 -9.50
C GLU A 112 -61.97 18.20 -8.04
N GLU A 113 -60.83 18.37 -7.35
CA GLU A 113 -60.72 18.11 -5.91
C GLU A 113 -61.68 18.99 -5.12
N ASP A 114 -61.66 20.30 -5.34
CA ASP A 114 -62.52 21.25 -4.61
C ASP A 114 -64.01 20.92 -4.81
N ARG A 115 -64.43 20.43 -5.99
CA ARG A 115 -65.82 19.95 -6.22
C ARG A 115 -66.17 18.73 -5.39
N ASP A 116 -65.27 17.75 -5.26
CA ASP A 116 -65.51 16.56 -4.44
C ASP A 116 -65.54 16.91 -2.95
N GLN A 117 -64.61 17.76 -2.49
CA GLN A 117 -64.58 18.21 -1.10
C GLN A 117 -65.87 18.94 -0.70
N VAL A 118 -66.39 19.81 -1.57
CA VAL A 118 -67.65 20.52 -1.32
C VAL A 118 -68.83 19.55 -1.18
N ARG A 119 -68.89 18.50 -2.00
CA ARG A 119 -69.95 17.48 -1.91
C ARG A 119 -69.93 16.76 -0.58
N ARG A 120 -68.75 16.33 -0.13
CA ARG A 120 -68.57 15.64 1.16
C ARG A 120 -68.90 16.56 2.33
N TYR A 121 -68.44 17.80 2.27
CA TYR A 121 -68.69 18.80 3.30
C TYR A 121 -70.18 19.05 3.54
N TYR A 122 -70.95 19.24 2.47
CA TYR A 122 -72.39 19.45 2.60
C TYR A 122 -73.15 18.18 3.02
N ALA A 123 -72.71 17.00 2.59
CA ALA A 123 -73.28 15.74 3.04
C ALA A 123 -73.07 15.53 4.55
N ASP A 124 -71.87 15.80 5.05
CA ASP A 124 -71.57 15.72 6.48
C ASP A 124 -72.38 16.73 7.30
N LYS A 125 -72.51 17.98 6.81
CA LYS A 125 -73.38 18.99 7.46
C LYS A 125 -74.85 18.60 7.49
N ALA A 126 -75.37 18.05 6.41
CA ALA A 126 -76.76 17.58 6.36
C ALA A 126 -76.98 16.47 7.39
N ARG A 127 -76.06 15.50 7.44
CA ARG A 127 -76.07 14.41 8.42
C ARG A 127 -75.95 14.92 9.86
N GLU A 128 -75.07 15.90 10.11
CA GLU A 128 -74.92 16.51 11.42
C GLU A 128 -76.21 17.22 11.86
N LYS A 129 -76.84 17.98 10.96
CA LYS A 129 -78.11 18.66 11.22
C LYS A 129 -79.25 17.68 11.50
N GLU A 130 -79.30 16.54 10.81
CA GLU A 130 -80.30 15.49 11.06
C GLU A 130 -80.12 14.82 12.43
N LEU A 131 -78.87 14.58 12.85
CA LEU A 131 -78.56 13.88 14.11
C LEU A 131 -78.55 14.79 15.34
N LEU A 132 -78.01 16.00 15.20
CA LEU A 132 -77.75 16.93 16.31
C LEU A 132 -78.67 18.17 16.28
N GLY A 133 -79.46 18.36 15.21
CA GLY A 133 -80.42 19.46 15.08
C GLY A 133 -79.83 20.79 14.61
N GLU A 134 -78.52 21.00 14.80
CA GLU A 134 -77.80 22.23 14.43
C GLU A 134 -76.46 21.94 13.73
N GLU A 135 -75.89 22.96 13.09
CA GLU A 135 -74.54 22.90 12.50
C GLU A 135 -73.51 23.41 13.52
N THR A 136 -72.60 22.54 13.97
CA THR A 136 -71.62 22.90 15.00
C THR A 136 -70.37 23.52 14.37
N LYS A 137 -70.06 24.78 14.73
CA LYS A 137 -68.79 25.40 14.35
C LYS A 137 -67.67 24.90 15.29
N LEU A 138 -66.71 24.14 14.75
CA LEU A 138 -65.59 23.61 15.54
C LEU A 138 -64.58 24.68 15.98
N TYR A 139 -64.34 25.67 15.12
CA TYR A 139 -63.38 26.75 15.37
C TYR A 139 -64.08 28.09 15.55
N ASN A 140 -63.64 28.90 16.51
CA ASN A 140 -64.23 30.21 16.76
C ASN A 140 -63.95 31.21 15.61
N SER A 141 -62.86 31.04 14.86
CA SER A 141 -62.49 31.93 13.73
C SER A 141 -63.36 31.75 12.49
N ASP A 142 -63.51 32.82 11.70
CA ASP A 142 -64.20 32.78 10.39
C ASP A 142 -63.31 32.30 9.23
N ARG A 143 -62.06 31.91 9.51
CA ARG A 143 -61.16 31.31 8.52
C ARG A 143 -61.65 29.90 8.14
N PHE A 144 -61.75 29.64 6.84
CA PHE A 144 -61.97 28.29 6.35
C PHE A 144 -60.77 27.39 6.63
N VAL A 145 -61.02 26.28 7.32
CA VAL A 145 -60.05 25.21 7.55
C VAL A 145 -60.54 23.99 6.79
N ARG A 146 -59.69 23.39 5.97
CA ARG A 146 -60.05 22.18 5.21
C ARG A 146 -60.41 21.06 6.20
N PRO A 147 -61.64 20.53 6.17
CA PRO A 147 -62.03 19.43 7.04
C PRO A 147 -61.32 18.14 6.62
N THR A 148 -60.93 17.33 7.61
CA THR A 148 -60.34 16.02 7.36
C THR A 148 -61.46 14.99 7.20
N PHE A 149 -61.65 14.49 5.99
CA PHE A 149 -62.59 13.39 5.75
C PHE A 149 -61.90 12.05 6.01
N GLY A 150 -62.48 11.22 6.87
CA GLY A 150 -62.09 9.82 7.00
C GLY A 150 -62.55 9.04 5.77
N TYR A 151 -61.74 8.09 5.30
CA TYR A 151 -62.15 7.15 4.26
C TYR A 151 -63.11 6.13 4.87
N LEU A 152 -64.39 6.47 4.95
CA LEU A 152 -65.43 5.56 5.41
C LEU A 152 -65.91 4.71 4.22
N PRO A 153 -66.16 3.41 4.41
CA PRO A 153 -66.75 2.59 3.36
C PRO A 153 -68.12 3.17 2.98
N ALA A 154 -68.47 3.07 1.69
CA ALA A 154 -69.70 3.66 1.13
C ALA A 154 -70.99 3.21 1.82
N ASN A 155 -70.96 2.06 2.50
CA ASN A 155 -72.05 1.55 3.31
C ASN A 155 -71.62 1.47 4.76
N ALA A 156 -72.39 2.07 5.66
CA ALA A 156 -72.29 1.76 7.09
C ALA A 156 -72.73 0.30 7.29
N THR A 157 -71.87 -0.54 7.87
CA THR A 157 -72.28 -1.86 8.36
C THR A 157 -73.39 -1.66 9.38
N LYS A 158 -74.57 -2.20 9.05
CA LYS A 158 -75.73 -2.27 9.94
C LYS A 158 -75.44 -3.16 11.15
#